data_AF-A0A165TIK9-F1
#
_entry.id   AF-A0A165TIK9-F1
#
_cell.length_a   1.000
_cell.length_b   1.000
_cell.length_c   1.000
_cell.angle_alpha   90.00
_cell.angle_beta   90.00
_cell.angle_gamma   90.00
#
_symmetry.space_group_name_H-M   'P 1'
#
loop_
_entity.id
_entity.type
_entity.pdbx_description
1 polymer ?
#
loop_
_entity_poly.entity_id
_entity_poly.type
_entity_poly.pdbx_seq_one_letter_code
_entity_poly.pdbx_strand_id
1 'polypeptide(L)'
;MKPEKAVTDLKKVAALEPHNKVVKAELDTTQKLVRKINFEKAIEMEEEKPPTERCLEIIAEGTCEVEKDYTGPKLPADSDSGKFTINLEFIHGMVQWFKDGKKLPRRYVWEIVLGAFSLFVREESMVDVKLEEGWTCDVIGDVHGQFYDLLHLYELTGEPGGKHCLLMNGDLVDRGSWSIEVILTAFAFKWLYPKNMYINRGNHEAKDMNRTYGFEGEAKHKHGEQTYKLFAHVFTALPLATLVTATKPPSTKDNSILSPQGLRRFFVVHGGLFSKDGVTLEDVRRVERVGRQPGQEGIMCELLWTDPQEQPGRGPSKRGVGIGFGPDVTKRWCEANGITGVIRSHEVRQNGYAIEHDGLCTTVFSAPNYVDQAGNKGAFIRIDSEGNRQYTQFEARPHPPMKPMAYAGGLSNLMMM
;
A
#
# COMPACT_ATOMS: atom_id res chain seq x y z
N MET A 1 -4.67 1.15 -16.93
CA MET A 1 -5.72 0.69 -17.89
C MET A 1 -5.85 1.71 -19.02
N LYS A 2 -6.14 1.32 -20.26
CA LYS A 2 -6.37 2.26 -21.40
C LYS A 2 -7.85 2.26 -21.80
N PRO A 3 -8.73 2.92 -21.03
CA PRO A 3 -10.18 2.82 -21.19
C PRO A 3 -10.67 3.28 -22.57
N GLU A 4 -9.94 4.17 -23.25
CA GLU A 4 -10.23 4.58 -24.63
C GLU A 4 -10.03 3.44 -25.63
N LYS A 5 -9.01 2.59 -25.40
CA LYS A 5 -8.81 1.37 -26.19
C LYS A 5 -9.90 0.35 -25.89
N ALA A 6 -10.26 0.18 -24.61
CA ALA A 6 -11.36 -0.69 -24.21
C ALA A 6 -12.70 -0.28 -24.86
N VAL A 7 -13.02 1.02 -24.94
CA VAL A 7 -14.18 1.52 -25.69
C VAL A 7 -14.11 1.13 -27.17
N THR A 8 -12.92 1.17 -27.77
CA THR A 8 -12.72 0.80 -29.19
C THR A 8 -13.02 -0.68 -29.41
N ASP A 9 -12.53 -1.55 -28.53
CA ASP A 9 -12.74 -2.99 -28.63
C ASP A 9 -14.20 -3.36 -28.32
N LEU A 10 -14.79 -2.78 -27.26
CA LEU A 10 -16.20 -2.99 -26.92
C LEU A 10 -17.16 -2.53 -28.02
N LYS A 11 -16.82 -1.46 -28.78
CA LYS A 11 -17.59 -1.06 -29.97
C LYS A 11 -17.54 -2.11 -31.07
N LYS A 12 -16.39 -2.75 -31.30
CA LYS A 12 -16.26 -3.83 -32.29
C LYS A 12 -17.11 -5.03 -31.87
N VAL A 13 -17.04 -5.43 -30.60
CA VAL A 13 -17.85 -6.53 -30.09
C VAL A 13 -19.34 -6.20 -30.15
N ALA A 14 -19.75 -4.98 -29.79
CA ALA A 14 -21.14 -4.54 -29.89
C ALA A 14 -21.66 -4.52 -31.34
N ALA A 15 -20.78 -4.30 -32.33
CA ALA A 15 -21.14 -4.39 -33.74
C ALA A 15 -21.31 -5.85 -34.22
N LEU A 16 -20.51 -6.78 -33.67
CA LEU A 16 -20.62 -8.22 -33.95
C LEU A 16 -21.81 -8.86 -33.22
N GLU A 17 -22.12 -8.40 -32.02
CA GLU A 17 -23.19 -8.94 -31.15
C GLU A 17 -24.15 -7.84 -30.65
N PRO A 18 -24.98 -7.26 -31.52
CA PRO A 18 -25.79 -6.07 -31.21
C PRO A 18 -26.87 -6.28 -30.13
N HIS A 19 -27.24 -7.53 -29.85
CA HIS A 19 -28.23 -7.89 -28.83
C HIS A 19 -27.61 -8.33 -27.50
N ASN A 20 -26.28 -8.36 -27.39
CA ASN A 20 -25.58 -8.71 -26.15
C ASN A 20 -25.72 -7.58 -25.12
N LYS A 21 -26.66 -7.77 -24.18
CA LYS A 21 -26.97 -6.78 -23.13
C LYS A 21 -25.77 -6.51 -22.22
N VAL A 22 -24.89 -7.50 -22.01
CA VAL A 22 -23.69 -7.36 -21.17
C VAL A 22 -22.70 -6.42 -21.85
N VAL A 23 -22.37 -6.66 -23.12
CA VAL A 23 -21.44 -5.83 -23.89
C VAL A 23 -21.94 -4.38 -24.00
N LYS A 24 -23.26 -4.19 -24.17
CA LYS A 24 -23.85 -2.84 -24.23
C LYS A 24 -23.75 -2.10 -22.90
N ALA A 25 -24.08 -2.74 -21.79
CA ALA A 25 -23.95 -2.16 -20.46
C ALA A 25 -22.49 -1.81 -20.13
N GLU A 26 -21.56 -2.66 -20.58
CA GLU A 26 -20.12 -2.49 -20.39
C GLU A 26 -19.55 -1.33 -21.21
N LEU A 27 -19.96 -1.22 -22.47
CA LEU A 27 -19.60 -0.10 -23.33
C LEU A 27 -20.08 1.23 -22.73
N ASP A 28 -21.33 1.30 -22.26
CA ASP A 28 -21.89 2.50 -21.64
C ASP A 28 -21.13 2.88 -20.37
N THR A 29 -20.78 1.89 -19.55
CA THR A 29 -20.02 2.09 -18.29
C THR A 29 -18.59 2.58 -18.59
N THR A 30 -17.92 1.96 -19.56
CA THR A 30 -16.57 2.36 -19.98
C THR A 30 -16.57 3.77 -20.58
N GLN A 31 -17.57 4.11 -21.40
CA GLN A 31 -17.69 5.46 -21.96
C GLN A 31 -17.94 6.52 -20.89
N LYS A 32 -18.77 6.23 -19.88
CA LYS A 32 -18.95 7.13 -18.72
C LYS A 32 -17.64 7.30 -17.96
N LEU A 33 -16.87 6.22 -17.77
CA LEU A 33 -15.55 6.28 -17.15
C LEU A 33 -14.58 7.18 -17.94
N VAL A 34 -14.49 7.03 -19.26
CA VAL A 34 -13.64 7.89 -20.12
C VAL A 34 -14.07 9.36 -20.02
N ARG A 35 -15.38 9.65 -20.08
CA ARG A 35 -15.89 11.02 -19.94
C ARG A 35 -15.53 11.62 -18.58
N LYS A 36 -15.68 10.84 -17.50
CA LYS A 36 -15.31 11.25 -16.14
C LYS A 36 -13.80 11.54 -16.05
N ILE A 37 -12.94 10.65 -16.58
CA ILE A 37 -11.49 10.86 -16.63
C ILE A 37 -11.13 12.16 -17.36
N ASN A 38 -11.73 12.41 -18.53
CA ASN A 38 -11.45 13.61 -19.31
C ASN A 38 -11.93 14.88 -18.62
N PHE A 39 -13.08 14.83 -17.96
CA PHE A 39 -13.61 15.95 -17.18
C PHE A 39 -12.72 16.27 -15.97
N GLU A 40 -12.27 15.27 -15.24
CA GLU A 40 -11.37 15.46 -14.10
C GLU A 40 -9.99 15.95 -14.53
N LYS A 41 -9.43 15.45 -15.63
CA LYS A 41 -8.19 15.99 -16.22
C LYS A 41 -8.33 17.47 -16.57
N ALA A 42 -9.51 17.89 -17.03
CA ALA A 42 -9.77 19.30 -17.32
C ALA A 42 -9.86 20.15 -16.04
N ILE A 43 -10.40 19.60 -14.94
CA ILE A 43 -10.44 20.28 -13.63
C ILE A 43 -9.04 20.33 -12.97
N GLU A 44 -8.25 19.27 -13.07
CA GLU A 44 -6.88 19.23 -12.52
C GLU A 44 -5.94 20.27 -13.14
N MET A 45 -6.32 20.89 -14.27
CA MET A 45 -5.58 21.98 -14.90
C MET A 45 -5.85 23.35 -14.27
N GLU A 46 -6.86 23.49 -13.41
CA GLU A 46 -7.08 24.68 -12.58
C GLU A 46 -6.27 24.53 -11.28
N GLU A 47 -5.58 25.57 -10.83
CA GLU A 47 -4.78 25.56 -9.58
C GLU A 47 -5.70 25.45 -8.34
N GLU A 48 -6.24 24.25 -8.07
CA GLU A 48 -6.90 23.92 -6.81
C GLU A 48 -5.85 23.77 -5.69
N LYS A 49 -6.17 24.32 -4.50
CA LYS A 49 -5.40 24.07 -3.28
C LYS A 49 -5.30 22.55 -3.02
N PRO A 50 -4.19 22.07 -2.43
CA PRO A 50 -4.07 20.67 -2.03
C PRO A 50 -5.26 20.20 -1.17
N PRO A 51 -5.76 18.96 -1.36
CA PRO A 51 -6.88 18.44 -0.56
C PRO A 51 -6.65 18.48 0.95
N THR A 52 -5.41 18.45 1.41
CA THR A 52 -5.01 18.59 2.81
C THR A 52 -5.33 19.98 3.35
N GLU A 53 -4.94 21.05 2.63
CA GLU A 53 -5.30 22.43 2.97
C GLU A 53 -6.81 22.64 2.96
N ARG A 54 -7.49 22.10 1.93
CA ARG A 54 -8.95 22.21 1.85
C ARG A 54 -9.66 21.55 3.04
N CYS A 55 -9.18 20.40 3.50
CA CYS A 55 -9.74 19.76 4.70
C CYS A 55 -9.51 20.60 5.95
N LEU A 56 -8.31 21.18 6.11
CA LEU A 56 -7.98 22.06 7.24
C LEU A 56 -8.85 23.33 7.28
N GLU A 57 -9.15 23.92 6.12
CA GLU A 57 -10.09 25.05 6.02
C GLU A 57 -11.50 24.67 6.47
N ILE A 58 -12.05 23.57 5.95
CA ILE A 58 -13.37 23.05 6.31
C ILE A 58 -13.46 22.79 7.82
N ILE A 59 -12.38 22.27 8.41
CA ILE A 59 -12.25 22.08 9.85
C ILE A 59 -12.28 23.42 10.59
N ALA A 60 -11.46 24.39 10.17
CA ALA A 60 -11.37 25.70 10.80
C ALA A 60 -12.68 26.50 10.71
N GLU A 61 -13.47 26.28 9.66
CA GLU A 61 -14.82 26.83 9.47
C GLU A 61 -15.88 26.17 10.37
N GLY A 62 -15.54 25.09 11.11
CA GLY A 62 -16.47 24.37 11.99
C GLY A 62 -17.49 23.51 11.23
N THR A 63 -17.22 23.16 9.98
CA THR A 63 -18.14 22.41 9.11
C THR A 63 -17.88 20.89 9.10
N CYS A 64 -16.86 20.44 9.83
CA CYS A 64 -16.52 19.03 10.03
C CYS A 64 -16.36 18.73 11.53
N GLU A 65 -17.40 18.97 12.31
CA GLU A 65 -17.42 18.64 13.73
C GLU A 65 -17.77 17.18 14.00
N VAL A 66 -17.41 16.69 15.18
CA VAL A 66 -17.86 15.38 15.67
C VAL A 66 -19.34 15.49 16.04
N GLU A 67 -20.15 14.53 15.60
CA GLU A 67 -21.58 14.50 15.91
C GLU A 67 -21.82 14.42 17.44
N LYS A 68 -22.79 15.18 17.95
CA LYS A 68 -23.02 15.30 19.41
C LYS A 68 -23.49 13.99 20.06
N ASP A 69 -24.15 13.13 19.28
CA ASP A 69 -24.64 11.81 19.66
C ASP A 69 -23.62 10.69 19.39
N TYR A 70 -22.40 11.03 18.96
CA TYR A 70 -21.34 10.05 18.77
C TYR A 70 -20.92 9.41 20.11
N THR A 71 -21.06 8.09 20.17
CA THR A 71 -20.82 7.26 21.36
C THR A 71 -19.60 6.34 21.22
N GLY A 72 -18.90 6.41 20.10
CA GLY A 72 -17.72 5.59 19.85
C GLY A 72 -16.45 6.12 20.53
N PRO A 73 -15.29 5.54 20.19
CA PRO A 73 -13.99 5.97 20.71
C PRO A 73 -13.70 7.42 20.33
N LYS A 74 -13.22 8.21 21.29
CA LYS A 74 -12.95 9.65 21.12
C LYS A 74 -11.46 9.89 21.00
N LEU A 75 -11.02 10.58 19.94
CA LEU A 75 -9.63 11.03 19.87
C LEU A 75 -9.37 11.97 21.05
N PRO A 76 -8.27 11.76 21.80
CA PRO A 76 -7.84 12.71 22.82
C PRO A 76 -7.53 14.07 22.19
N ALA A 77 -7.97 15.15 22.82
CA ALA A 77 -7.57 16.49 22.48
C ALA A 77 -6.68 17.04 23.60
N ASP A 78 -5.60 17.71 23.22
CA ASP A 78 -4.78 18.49 24.14
C ASP A 78 -5.64 19.59 24.78
N SER A 79 -5.61 19.68 26.11
CA SER A 79 -6.51 20.56 26.88
C SER A 79 -6.30 22.04 26.59
N ASP A 80 -5.08 22.41 26.19
CA ASP A 80 -4.66 23.81 26.09
C ASP A 80 -4.77 24.32 24.65
N SER A 81 -4.42 23.48 23.67
CA SER A 81 -4.47 23.82 22.24
C SER A 81 -5.73 23.33 21.52
N GLY A 82 -6.48 22.41 22.11
CA GLY A 82 -7.62 21.73 21.47
C GLY A 82 -7.20 20.83 20.30
N LYS A 83 -5.90 20.65 20.06
CA LYS A 83 -5.39 19.84 18.96
C LYS A 83 -5.52 18.36 19.29
N PHE A 84 -6.02 17.58 18.34
CA PHE A 84 -6.11 16.14 18.52
C PHE A 84 -4.73 15.49 18.57
N THR A 85 -4.62 14.50 19.45
CA THR A 85 -3.50 13.59 19.59
C THR A 85 -4.00 12.16 19.48
N ILE A 86 -3.09 11.20 19.38
CA ILE A 86 -3.44 9.79 19.29
C ILE A 86 -2.78 9.00 20.42
N ASN A 87 -3.48 8.02 20.96
CA ASN A 87 -2.99 7.12 21.99
C ASN A 87 -3.49 5.69 21.72
N LEU A 88 -2.90 4.71 22.42
CA LEU A 88 -3.21 3.30 22.21
C LEU A 88 -4.65 2.94 22.57
N GLU A 89 -5.20 3.55 23.63
CA GLU A 89 -6.61 3.37 24.05
C GLU A 89 -7.59 3.72 22.92
N PHE A 90 -7.36 4.85 22.24
CA PHE A 90 -8.17 5.24 21.09
C PHE A 90 -8.04 4.22 19.95
N ILE A 91 -6.82 3.78 19.62
CA ILE A 91 -6.60 2.82 18.52
C ILE A 91 -7.33 1.49 18.80
N HIS A 92 -7.21 0.96 20.03
CA HIS A 92 -7.90 -0.27 20.41
C HIS A 92 -9.41 -0.10 20.39
N GLY A 93 -9.93 1.03 20.90
CA GLY A 93 -11.34 1.37 20.80
C GLY A 93 -11.83 1.50 19.35
N MET A 94 -11.03 2.11 18.47
CA MET A 94 -11.30 2.26 17.04
C MET A 94 -11.36 0.90 16.34
N VAL A 95 -10.39 0.02 16.59
CA VAL A 95 -10.36 -1.34 16.05
C VAL A 95 -11.61 -2.11 16.47
N GLN A 96 -11.99 -2.05 17.75
CA GLN A 96 -13.21 -2.71 18.21
C GLN A 96 -14.47 -2.09 17.58
N TRP A 97 -14.52 -0.76 17.41
CA TRP A 97 -15.62 -0.07 16.73
C TRP A 97 -15.79 -0.53 15.28
N PHE A 98 -14.69 -0.76 14.57
CA PHE A 98 -14.67 -1.31 13.22
C PHE A 98 -15.14 -2.77 13.18
N LYS A 99 -14.71 -3.61 14.14
CA LYS A 99 -15.20 -5.00 14.26
C LYS A 99 -16.71 -5.08 14.48
N ASP A 100 -17.29 -4.08 15.14
CA ASP A 100 -18.74 -3.96 15.31
C ASP A 100 -19.47 -3.48 14.04
N GLY A 101 -18.76 -3.28 12.92
CA GLY A 101 -19.32 -2.80 11.65
C GLY A 101 -19.66 -1.31 11.64
N LYS A 102 -19.11 -0.53 12.58
CA LYS A 102 -19.40 0.91 12.73
C LYS A 102 -18.30 1.76 12.10
N LYS A 103 -18.63 3.02 11.83
CA LYS A 103 -17.75 3.98 11.13
C LYS A 103 -17.32 5.07 12.10
N LEU A 104 -16.09 5.58 11.94
CA LEU A 104 -15.65 6.77 12.66
C LEU A 104 -16.31 8.05 12.10
N PRO A 105 -16.47 9.10 12.92
CA PRO A 105 -16.79 10.44 12.47
C PRO A 105 -15.79 10.92 11.43
N ARG A 106 -16.27 11.63 10.40
CA ARG A 106 -15.40 12.18 9.35
C ARG A 106 -14.28 13.05 9.91
N ARG A 107 -14.57 13.81 10.98
CA ARG A 107 -13.60 14.62 11.71
C ARG A 107 -12.39 13.81 12.18
N TYR A 108 -12.61 12.67 12.81
CA TYR A 108 -11.55 11.79 13.31
C TYR A 108 -10.79 11.08 12.19
N VAL A 109 -11.49 10.67 11.12
CA VAL A 109 -10.86 10.14 9.91
C VAL A 109 -9.85 11.14 9.35
N TRP A 110 -10.24 12.41 9.21
CA TRP A 110 -9.36 13.44 8.68
C TRP A 110 -8.18 13.73 9.60
N GLU A 111 -8.38 13.76 10.92
CA GLU A 111 -7.29 13.96 11.89
C GLU A 111 -6.24 12.85 11.82
N ILE A 112 -6.65 11.58 11.74
CA ILE A 112 -5.72 10.45 11.60
C ILE A 112 -4.92 10.59 10.29
N VAL A 113 -5.60 10.89 9.19
CA VAL A 113 -4.98 10.99 7.87
C VAL A 113 -4.03 12.18 7.76
N LEU A 114 -4.41 13.34 8.31
CA LEU A 114 -3.56 14.55 8.36
C LEU A 114 -2.39 14.37 9.33
N GLY A 115 -2.61 13.70 10.46
CA GLY A 115 -1.58 13.35 11.43
C GLY A 115 -0.49 12.49 10.80
N ALA A 116 -0.88 11.40 10.12
CA ALA A 116 0.05 10.55 9.38
C ALA A 116 0.73 11.29 8.22
N PHE A 117 -0.01 12.07 7.44
CA PHE A 117 0.54 12.90 6.35
C PHE A 117 1.66 13.82 6.83
N SER A 118 1.48 14.47 7.98
CA SER A 118 2.48 15.38 8.56
C SER A 118 3.83 14.71 8.84
N LEU A 119 3.84 13.38 9.01
CA LEU A 119 5.03 12.56 9.16
C LEU A 119 5.58 12.16 7.79
N PHE A 120 4.75 11.62 6.90
CA PHE A 120 5.17 11.13 5.59
C PHE A 120 5.84 12.21 4.73
N VAL A 121 5.36 13.46 4.76
CA VAL A 121 5.98 14.56 3.98
C VAL A 121 7.38 14.92 4.45
N ARG A 122 7.78 14.51 5.66
CA ARG A 122 9.12 14.74 6.21
C ARG A 122 10.05 13.57 5.97
N GLU A 123 9.53 12.44 5.51
CA GLU A 123 10.31 11.24 5.20
C GLU A 123 10.89 11.33 3.78
N GLU A 124 12.10 10.82 3.61
CA GLU A 124 12.70 10.62 2.30
C GLU A 124 11.93 9.56 1.50
N SER A 125 12.16 9.53 0.18
CA SER A 125 11.49 8.55 -0.68
C SER A 125 11.98 7.12 -0.44
N MET A 126 13.15 6.96 0.16
CA MET A 126 13.57 5.72 0.78
C MET A 126 13.85 5.97 2.26
N VAL A 127 13.17 5.25 3.15
CA VAL A 127 13.37 5.37 4.60
C VAL A 127 14.48 4.43 5.06
N ASP A 128 15.39 4.90 5.90
CA ASP A 128 16.42 4.07 6.53
C ASP A 128 15.97 3.57 7.90
N VAL A 129 16.01 2.25 8.11
CA VAL A 129 15.68 1.60 9.39
C VAL A 129 16.90 0.84 9.89
N LYS A 130 17.34 1.12 11.11
CA LYS A 130 18.46 0.42 11.77
C LYS A 130 17.93 -0.47 12.88
N LEU A 131 18.26 -1.75 12.84
CA LEU A 131 17.85 -2.73 13.83
C LEU A 131 18.92 -2.88 14.90
N GLU A 132 18.83 -2.05 15.95
CA GLU A 132 19.73 -2.12 17.12
C GLU A 132 19.56 -3.41 17.91
N GLU A 133 20.42 -3.65 18.91
CA GLU A 133 20.37 -4.88 19.71
C GLU A 133 19.00 -5.14 20.36
N GLY A 134 18.46 -6.32 20.06
CA GLY A 134 17.14 -6.77 20.50
C GLY A 134 15.98 -6.17 19.72
N TRP A 135 16.25 -5.37 18.68
CA TRP A 135 15.22 -4.90 17.77
C TRP A 135 14.83 -5.96 16.75
N THR A 136 13.56 -5.93 16.38
CA THR A 136 13.00 -6.74 15.29
C THR A 136 12.15 -5.86 14.37
N CYS A 137 12.07 -6.23 13.10
CA CYS A 137 11.18 -5.61 12.13
C CYS A 137 10.41 -6.69 11.37
N ASP A 138 9.07 -6.68 11.46
CA ASP A 138 8.22 -7.53 10.64
C ASP A 138 7.85 -6.82 9.35
N VAL A 139 8.28 -7.39 8.22
CA VAL A 139 7.89 -6.96 6.88
C VAL A 139 6.61 -7.69 6.48
N ILE A 140 5.56 -6.91 6.29
CA ILE A 140 4.20 -7.31 5.93
C ILE A 140 3.99 -6.91 4.48
N GLY A 141 3.57 -7.84 3.63
CA GLY A 141 3.22 -7.57 2.24
C GLY A 141 1.82 -6.98 2.10
N ASP A 142 1.22 -7.22 0.94
CA ASP A 142 -0.12 -6.72 0.59
C ASP A 142 -1.17 -7.24 1.58
N VAL A 143 -2.14 -6.38 1.93
CA VAL A 143 -3.27 -6.69 2.83
C VAL A 143 -4.61 -6.48 2.13
N HIS A 144 -4.68 -5.55 1.17
CA HIS A 144 -5.83 -5.36 0.28
C HIS A 144 -7.20 -5.31 0.98
N GLY A 145 -7.34 -4.46 2.00
CA GLY A 145 -8.62 -4.25 2.68
C GLY A 145 -9.17 -5.47 3.41
N GLN A 146 -8.35 -6.50 3.69
CA GLN A 146 -8.72 -7.65 4.53
C GLN A 146 -8.50 -7.34 6.01
N PHE A 147 -9.36 -6.47 6.57
CA PHE A 147 -9.22 -5.96 7.94
C PHE A 147 -9.14 -7.06 9.02
N TYR A 148 -9.94 -8.12 8.91
CA TYR A 148 -9.96 -9.20 9.91
C TYR A 148 -8.67 -10.03 9.90
N ASP A 149 -8.06 -10.20 8.73
CA ASP A 149 -6.76 -10.84 8.59
C ASP A 149 -5.63 -9.94 9.09
N LEU A 150 -5.73 -8.61 8.90
CA LEU A 150 -4.80 -7.66 9.51
C LEU A 150 -4.80 -7.75 11.04
N LEU A 151 -5.98 -7.88 11.66
CA LEU A 151 -6.06 -8.04 13.12
C LEU A 151 -5.41 -9.34 13.57
N HIS A 152 -5.63 -10.43 12.84
CA HIS A 152 -4.95 -11.69 13.13
C HIS A 152 -3.44 -11.58 12.94
N LEU A 153 -2.99 -10.86 11.91
CA LEU A 153 -1.58 -10.59 11.71
C LEU A 153 -0.99 -9.88 12.93
N TYR A 154 -1.66 -8.87 13.50
CA TYR A 154 -1.20 -8.21 14.73
C TYR A 154 -1.21 -9.11 15.97
N GLU A 155 -2.08 -10.12 16.06
CA GLU A 155 -2.00 -11.15 17.10
C GLU A 155 -0.69 -11.98 16.98
N LEU A 156 -0.18 -12.17 15.76
CA LEU A 156 1.01 -12.97 15.48
C LEU A 156 2.31 -12.16 15.56
N THR A 157 2.32 -10.95 15.01
CA THR A 157 3.50 -10.06 15.02
C THR A 157 3.67 -9.38 16.38
N GLY A 158 2.55 -8.99 17.00
CA GLY A 158 2.50 -7.92 17.96
C GLY A 158 2.32 -6.55 17.28
N GLU A 159 1.92 -5.56 18.07
CA GLU A 159 1.76 -4.17 17.62
C GLU A 159 3.12 -3.45 17.58
N PRO A 160 3.29 -2.41 16.73
CA PRO A 160 4.55 -1.67 16.68
C PRO A 160 4.77 -0.90 17.99
N GLY A 161 6.01 -0.87 18.49
CA GLY A 161 6.35 -0.16 19.72
C GLY A 161 7.61 -0.70 20.37
N GLY A 162 8.19 0.06 21.30
CA GLY A 162 9.42 -0.34 22.01
C GLY A 162 10.54 -0.70 21.03
N LYS A 163 11.01 -1.95 21.09
CA LYS A 163 12.04 -2.53 20.19
C LYS A 163 11.47 -3.35 19.03
N HIS A 164 10.19 -3.17 18.69
CA HIS A 164 9.54 -3.90 17.61
C HIS A 164 9.01 -2.91 16.57
N CYS A 165 9.35 -3.15 15.30
CA CYS A 165 8.90 -2.38 14.16
C CYS A 165 7.99 -3.22 13.27
N LEU A 166 7.01 -2.59 12.65
CA LEU A 166 6.25 -3.13 11.54
C LEU A 166 6.51 -2.29 10.30
N LEU A 167 6.73 -2.97 9.17
CA LEU A 167 6.85 -2.36 7.85
C LEU A 167 5.78 -2.95 6.94
N MET A 168 4.77 -2.16 6.61
CA MET A 168 3.75 -2.53 5.63
C MET A 168 4.20 -2.13 4.23
N ASN A 169 4.34 -3.10 3.33
CA ASN A 169 5.00 -2.93 2.04
C ASN A 169 4.02 -2.67 0.89
N GLY A 170 3.14 -1.68 1.08
CA GLY A 170 2.17 -1.25 0.08
C GLY A 170 0.93 -2.15 -0.07
N ASP A 171 0.01 -1.72 -0.92
CA ASP A 171 -1.22 -2.44 -1.27
C ASP A 171 -2.07 -2.79 -0.04
N LEU A 172 -2.35 -1.74 0.74
CA LEU A 172 -3.17 -1.81 1.94
C LEU A 172 -4.67 -1.76 1.62
N VAL A 173 -5.01 -1.12 0.51
CA VAL A 173 -6.39 -0.86 0.08
C VAL A 173 -6.73 -1.61 -1.21
N ASP A 174 -7.96 -1.39 -1.66
CA ASP A 174 -8.58 -2.03 -2.83
C ASP A 174 -8.82 -3.54 -2.66
N ARG A 175 -9.68 -4.09 -3.52
CA ARG A 175 -10.05 -5.51 -3.62
C ARG A 175 -10.90 -5.98 -2.44
N GLY A 176 -10.37 -5.97 -1.22
CA GLY A 176 -11.16 -6.19 -0.01
C GLY A 176 -12.07 -5.00 0.29
N SER A 177 -13.12 -5.25 1.06
CA SER A 177 -14.20 -4.28 1.31
C SER A 177 -14.12 -3.61 2.68
N TRP A 178 -12.97 -3.73 3.35
CA TRP A 178 -12.63 -3.02 4.60
C TRP A 178 -11.33 -2.23 4.46
N SER A 179 -11.13 -1.60 3.30
CA SER A 179 -9.92 -0.83 3.01
C SER A 179 -9.78 0.40 3.91
N ILE A 180 -10.89 1.06 4.26
CA ILE A 180 -10.90 2.21 5.16
C ILE A 180 -10.44 1.80 6.57
N GLU A 181 -10.92 0.67 7.08
CA GLU A 181 -10.53 0.15 8.39
C GLU A 181 -9.05 -0.21 8.42
N VAL A 182 -8.54 -0.89 7.38
CA VAL A 182 -7.11 -1.22 7.24
C VAL A 182 -6.24 0.03 7.23
N ILE A 183 -6.51 0.98 6.33
CA ILE A 183 -5.64 2.14 6.16
C ILE A 183 -5.68 3.08 7.37
N LEU A 184 -6.84 3.23 8.02
CA LEU A 184 -6.97 4.05 9.23
C LEU A 184 -6.23 3.42 10.40
N THR A 185 -6.29 2.10 10.57
CA THR A 185 -5.51 1.42 11.61
C THR A 185 -4.01 1.56 11.36
N ALA A 186 -3.55 1.38 10.12
CA ALA A 186 -2.14 1.55 9.77
C ALA A 186 -1.65 3.00 10.00
N PHE A 187 -2.42 4.00 9.58
CA PHE A 187 -2.09 5.41 9.76
C PHE A 187 -2.16 5.86 11.22
N ALA A 188 -3.09 5.30 12.00
CA ALA A 188 -3.17 5.54 13.43
C ALA A 188 -1.91 5.06 14.16
N PHE A 189 -1.45 3.83 13.87
CA PHE A 189 -0.17 3.34 14.40
C PHE A 189 1.03 4.13 13.87
N LYS A 190 1.01 4.61 12.62
CA LYS A 190 2.05 5.51 12.11
C LYS A 190 2.12 6.80 12.90
N TRP A 191 0.96 7.39 13.19
CA TRP A 191 0.89 8.64 13.93
C TRP A 191 1.34 8.46 15.39
N LEU A 192 0.98 7.35 16.02
CA LEU A 192 1.38 7.03 17.39
C LEU A 192 2.86 6.64 17.51
N TYR A 193 3.35 5.79 16.60
CA TYR A 193 4.69 5.21 16.65
C TYR A 193 5.48 5.50 15.35
N PRO A 194 5.84 6.77 15.08
CA PRO A 194 6.48 7.16 13.83
C PRO A 194 7.83 6.49 13.55
N LYS A 195 8.49 5.98 14.60
CA LYS A 195 9.78 5.27 14.54
C LYS A 195 9.67 3.74 14.62
N ASN A 196 8.46 3.20 14.67
CA ASN A 196 8.23 1.75 14.74
C ASN A 196 7.24 1.28 13.67
N MET A 197 6.35 2.15 13.18
CA MET A 197 5.44 1.84 12.08
C MET A 197 5.93 2.52 10.80
N TYR A 198 6.25 1.71 9.81
CA TYR A 198 6.71 2.12 8.49
C TYR A 198 5.73 1.64 7.43
N ILE A 199 5.50 2.47 6.41
CA ILE A 199 4.55 2.16 5.34
C ILE A 199 5.17 2.59 4.03
N ASN A 200 5.45 1.62 3.16
CA ASN A 200 5.81 1.89 1.77
C ASN A 200 4.52 2.03 0.93
N ARG A 201 4.62 2.77 -0.17
CA ARG A 201 3.59 2.89 -1.19
C ARG A 201 3.57 1.63 -2.05
N GLY A 202 2.39 1.08 -2.29
CA GLY A 202 2.13 0.09 -3.33
C GLY A 202 1.52 0.72 -4.57
N ASN A 203 1.28 -0.08 -5.61
CA ASN A 203 0.63 0.43 -6.81
C ASN A 203 -0.85 0.72 -6.58
N HIS A 204 -1.49 0.08 -5.60
CA HIS A 204 -2.88 0.35 -5.23
C HIS A 204 -3.06 1.64 -4.41
N GLU A 205 -2.01 2.25 -3.87
CA GLU A 205 -2.07 3.62 -3.34
C GLU A 205 -1.94 4.68 -4.47
N ALA A 206 -2.69 4.50 -5.56
CA ALA A 206 -2.74 5.37 -6.73
C ALA A 206 -4.18 5.56 -7.24
N LYS A 207 -4.49 6.78 -7.74
CA LYS A 207 -5.85 7.19 -8.17
C LYS A 207 -6.49 6.21 -9.16
N ASP A 208 -5.74 5.79 -10.17
CA ASP A 208 -6.23 4.90 -11.23
C ASP A 208 -6.63 3.52 -10.69
N MET A 209 -5.89 3.02 -9.69
CA MET A 209 -6.20 1.75 -9.04
C MET A 209 -7.42 1.89 -8.15
N ASN A 210 -7.46 2.90 -7.29
CA ASN A 210 -8.57 3.11 -6.35
C ASN A 210 -9.92 3.26 -7.03
N ARG A 211 -9.93 3.93 -8.19
CA ARG A 211 -11.13 4.09 -9.02
C ARG A 211 -11.70 2.76 -9.50
N THR A 212 -10.80 1.85 -9.86
CA THR A 212 -11.13 0.59 -10.50
C THR A 212 -11.43 -0.48 -9.46
N TYR A 213 -10.67 -0.50 -8.36
CA TYR A 213 -10.58 -1.65 -7.45
C TYR A 213 -11.21 -1.44 -6.08
N GLY A 214 -11.95 -0.34 -5.89
CA GLY A 214 -12.95 -0.22 -4.84
C GLY A 214 -12.69 0.85 -3.79
N PHE A 215 -11.45 1.25 -3.53
CA PHE A 215 -11.15 2.21 -2.47
C PHE A 215 -11.78 3.58 -2.71
N GLU A 216 -11.81 4.07 -3.97
CA GLU A 216 -12.50 5.32 -4.30
C GLU A 216 -13.98 5.24 -3.91
N GLY A 217 -14.64 4.14 -4.27
CA GLY A 217 -16.06 3.90 -3.95
C GLY A 217 -16.30 3.76 -2.46
N GLU A 218 -15.41 3.04 -1.75
CA GLU A 218 -15.53 2.79 -0.32
C GLU A 218 -15.38 4.09 0.48
N ALA A 219 -14.33 4.87 0.19
CA ALA A 219 -14.07 6.15 0.85
C ALA A 219 -15.22 7.15 0.64
N LYS A 220 -15.75 7.22 -0.60
CA LYS A 220 -16.89 8.07 -0.93
C LYS A 220 -18.17 7.63 -0.23
N HIS A 221 -18.43 6.33 -0.20
CA HIS A 221 -19.60 5.77 0.46
C HIS A 221 -19.56 5.95 1.98
N LYS A 222 -18.41 5.76 2.61
CA LYS A 222 -18.27 5.84 4.08
C LYS A 222 -18.12 7.28 4.59
N HIS A 223 -17.40 8.14 3.86
CA HIS A 223 -16.98 9.46 4.38
C HIS A 223 -17.04 10.61 3.35
N GLY A 224 -17.55 10.37 2.14
CA GLY A 224 -17.76 11.39 1.11
C GLY A 224 -16.54 11.72 0.23
N GLU A 225 -16.79 12.48 -0.84
CA GLU A 225 -15.82 12.81 -1.91
C GLU A 225 -14.53 13.45 -1.38
N GLN A 226 -14.65 14.43 -0.49
CA GLN A 226 -13.49 15.17 0.03
C GLN A 226 -12.53 14.25 0.81
N THR A 227 -13.06 13.21 1.48
CA THR A 227 -12.25 12.22 2.19
C THR A 227 -11.41 11.39 1.22
N TYR A 228 -11.99 10.98 0.08
CA TYR A 228 -11.21 10.29 -0.96
C TYR A 228 -10.13 11.20 -1.54
N LYS A 229 -10.46 12.47 -1.86
CA LYS A 229 -9.47 13.44 -2.35
C LYS A 229 -8.30 13.60 -1.36
N LEU A 230 -8.59 13.63 -0.06
CA LEU A 230 -7.58 13.66 1.00
C LEU A 230 -6.68 12.41 0.95
N PHE A 231 -7.24 11.20 0.98
CA PHE A 231 -6.46 9.96 0.90
C PHE A 231 -5.60 9.90 -0.37
N ALA A 232 -6.18 10.19 -1.54
CA ALA A 232 -5.48 10.15 -2.82
C ALA A 232 -4.28 11.11 -2.86
N HIS A 233 -4.36 12.24 -2.15
CA HIS A 233 -3.23 13.15 -1.97
C HIS A 233 -2.22 12.59 -0.96
N VAL A 234 -2.66 12.14 0.22
CA VAL A 234 -1.76 11.61 1.27
C VAL A 234 -0.98 10.38 0.79
N PHE A 235 -1.58 9.51 -0.01
CA PHE A 235 -0.91 8.37 -0.65
C PHE A 235 0.30 8.79 -1.50
N THR A 236 0.31 10.00 -2.05
CA THR A 236 1.48 10.50 -2.79
C THR A 236 2.70 10.76 -1.91
N ALA A 237 2.50 10.98 -0.61
CA ALA A 237 3.58 11.21 0.33
C ALA A 237 4.17 9.92 0.92
N LEU A 238 3.55 8.76 0.73
CA LEU A 238 4.08 7.48 1.24
C LEU A 238 5.47 7.20 0.65
N PRO A 239 6.48 6.84 1.47
CA PRO A 239 7.79 6.37 1.00
C PRO A 239 7.68 5.28 -0.07
N LEU A 240 8.62 5.21 -1.00
CA LEU A 240 8.60 4.23 -2.10
C LEU A 240 9.36 2.95 -1.74
N ALA A 241 10.29 3.02 -0.79
CA ALA A 241 11.06 1.89 -0.31
C ALA A 241 11.56 2.12 1.12
N THR A 242 12.00 1.05 1.76
CA THR A 242 12.66 1.09 3.07
C THR A 242 13.93 0.25 3.02
N LEU A 243 15.05 0.82 3.49
CA LEU A 243 16.32 0.11 3.65
C LEU A 243 16.47 -0.35 5.10
N VAL A 244 16.27 -1.64 5.35
CA VAL A 244 16.43 -2.24 6.67
C VAL A 244 17.88 -2.71 6.84
N THR A 245 18.60 -2.14 7.80
CA THR A 245 20.01 -2.41 8.05
C THR A 245 20.19 -3.03 9.44
N ALA A 246 20.77 -4.22 9.48
CA ALA A 246 21.22 -4.84 10.73
C ALA A 246 22.35 -4.00 11.34
N THR A 247 22.44 -3.91 12.67
CA THR A 247 23.56 -3.21 13.32
C THR A 247 24.65 -4.14 13.83
N LYS A 248 24.41 -5.46 13.79
CA LYS A 248 25.41 -6.49 14.12
C LYS A 248 25.84 -7.23 12.85
N PRO A 249 27.14 -7.54 12.70
CA PRO A 249 27.59 -8.47 11.67
C PRO A 249 26.92 -9.84 11.86
N PRO A 250 26.67 -10.58 10.77
CA PRO A 250 26.08 -11.92 10.88
C PRO A 250 27.01 -12.84 11.68
N SER A 251 26.44 -13.57 12.65
CA SER A 251 27.17 -14.55 13.46
C SER A 251 27.65 -15.76 12.64
N THR A 252 26.93 -16.10 11.58
CA THR A 252 27.30 -17.16 10.63
C THR A 252 28.00 -16.57 9.41
N LYS A 253 29.18 -17.10 9.07
CA LYS A 253 29.81 -16.82 7.77
C LYS A 253 29.06 -17.56 6.67
N ASP A 254 28.38 -16.82 5.81
CA ASP A 254 27.78 -17.30 4.58
C ASP A 254 28.23 -16.43 3.38
N ASN A 255 27.76 -16.76 2.18
CA ASN A 255 28.07 -16.01 0.96
C ASN A 255 27.14 -14.79 0.76
N SER A 256 26.55 -14.25 1.83
CA SER A 256 25.69 -13.07 1.75
C SER A 256 26.48 -11.88 1.20
N ILE A 257 25.81 -11.10 0.33
CA ILE A 257 26.29 -9.77 -0.02
C ILE A 257 26.10 -8.87 1.21
N LEU A 258 27.18 -8.26 1.68
CA LEU A 258 27.16 -7.37 2.84
C LEU A 258 27.40 -5.92 2.41
N SER A 259 26.99 -4.99 3.26
CA SER A 259 27.38 -3.59 3.12
C SER A 259 28.90 -3.42 3.22
N PRO A 260 29.46 -2.27 2.81
CA PRO A 260 30.87 -1.95 3.05
C PRO A 260 31.29 -2.02 4.54
N GLN A 261 30.32 -1.89 5.45
CA GLN A 261 30.53 -2.01 6.90
C GLN A 261 30.39 -3.46 7.40
N GLY A 262 30.21 -4.44 6.52
CA GLY A 262 30.05 -5.86 6.88
C GLY A 262 28.68 -6.18 7.48
N LEU A 263 27.66 -5.39 7.18
CA LEU A 263 26.31 -5.54 7.75
C LEU A 263 25.33 -6.07 6.70
N ARG A 264 24.38 -6.90 7.14
CA ARG A 264 23.25 -7.29 6.27
C ARG A 264 22.31 -6.10 6.06
N ARG A 265 21.86 -5.92 4.82
CA ARG A 265 20.92 -4.87 4.42
C ARG A 265 19.86 -5.42 3.48
N PHE A 266 18.61 -5.06 3.71
CA PHE A 266 17.49 -5.49 2.90
C PHE A 266 16.80 -4.27 2.28
N PHE A 267 16.70 -4.26 0.95
CA PHE A 267 15.94 -3.26 0.23
C PHE A 267 14.49 -3.76 0.13
N VAL A 268 13.59 -3.10 0.86
CA VAL A 268 12.17 -3.47 0.92
C VAL A 268 11.38 -2.50 0.05
N VAL A 269 10.71 -3.04 -0.97
CA VAL A 269 9.99 -2.28 -2.00
C VAL A 269 8.74 -3.03 -2.42
N HIS A 270 7.64 -2.36 -2.77
CA HIS A 270 6.41 -3.08 -3.14
C HIS A 270 6.58 -3.91 -4.45
N GLY A 271 6.90 -3.21 -5.54
CA GLY A 271 7.16 -3.75 -6.87
C GLY A 271 8.51 -4.45 -6.95
N GLY A 272 9.53 -3.79 -7.51
CA GLY A 272 10.82 -4.44 -7.63
C GLY A 272 11.92 -3.54 -8.16
N LEU A 273 12.79 -4.12 -8.99
CA LEU A 273 13.97 -3.47 -9.52
C LEU A 273 13.72 -2.79 -10.87
N PHE A 274 14.79 -2.25 -11.43
CA PHE A 274 14.74 -1.22 -12.46
C PHE A 274 14.96 -1.74 -13.88
N SER A 275 14.43 -1.00 -14.86
CA SER A 275 14.62 -1.27 -16.29
C SER A 275 16.03 -1.00 -16.79
N LYS A 276 16.82 -0.21 -16.05
CA LYS A 276 18.21 0.13 -16.36
C LYS A 276 19.14 -0.34 -15.26
N ASP A 277 20.34 -0.74 -15.65
CA ASP A 277 21.43 -0.99 -14.70
C ASP A 277 21.98 0.34 -14.17
N GLY A 278 22.67 0.30 -13.03
CA GLY A 278 23.33 1.46 -12.44
C GLY A 278 22.45 2.36 -11.57
N VAL A 279 21.15 2.08 -11.43
CA VAL A 279 20.30 2.79 -10.47
C VAL A 279 20.82 2.54 -9.05
N THR A 280 21.05 3.61 -8.30
CA THR A 280 21.60 3.56 -6.94
C THR A 280 20.52 3.78 -5.88
N LEU A 281 20.84 3.46 -4.63
CA LEU A 281 19.99 3.83 -3.47
C LEU A 281 19.73 5.35 -3.39
N GLU A 282 20.68 6.16 -3.84
CA GLU A 282 20.56 7.62 -3.84
C GLU A 282 19.59 8.11 -4.91
N ASP A 283 19.55 7.46 -6.08
CA ASP A 283 18.56 7.77 -7.11
C ASP A 283 17.13 7.53 -6.60
N VAL A 284 16.93 6.48 -5.77
CA VAL A 284 15.65 6.20 -5.11
C VAL A 284 15.29 7.30 -4.10
N ARG A 285 16.24 7.75 -3.27
CA ARG A 285 16.02 8.83 -2.30
C ARG A 285 15.60 10.14 -2.96
N ARG A 286 16.19 10.46 -4.12
CA ARG A 286 15.92 11.70 -4.87
C ARG A 286 14.57 11.71 -5.62
N VAL A 287 13.84 10.60 -5.67
CA VAL A 287 12.54 10.58 -6.37
C VAL A 287 11.57 11.54 -5.68
N GLU A 288 11.14 12.58 -6.39
CA GLU A 288 10.12 13.52 -5.90
C GLU A 288 8.73 12.87 -5.99
N ARG A 289 8.22 12.38 -4.85
CA ARG A 289 6.95 11.64 -4.80
C ARG A 289 5.74 12.47 -4.34
N VAL A 290 5.93 13.43 -3.44
CA VAL A 290 4.84 14.17 -2.78
C VAL A 290 4.04 14.96 -3.82
N GLY A 291 2.72 14.80 -3.81
CA GLY A 291 1.80 15.38 -4.78
C GLY A 291 1.77 14.69 -6.15
N ARG A 292 2.62 13.68 -6.41
CA ARG A 292 2.74 13.03 -7.71
C ARG A 292 2.15 11.62 -7.75
N GLN A 293 1.36 11.36 -8.78
CA GLN A 293 0.93 10.00 -9.13
C GLN A 293 2.05 9.29 -9.91
N PRO A 294 2.17 7.96 -9.80
CA PRO A 294 3.14 7.23 -10.60
C PRO A 294 2.84 7.38 -12.10
N GLY A 295 3.87 7.64 -12.88
CA GLY A 295 3.80 7.65 -14.34
C GLY A 295 3.70 6.23 -14.93
N GLN A 296 3.97 6.11 -16.22
CA GLN A 296 4.05 4.81 -16.92
C GLN A 296 5.49 4.29 -17.05
N GLU A 297 6.48 5.10 -16.66
CA GLU A 297 7.91 4.80 -16.74
C GLU A 297 8.67 5.52 -15.61
N GLY A 298 9.97 5.21 -15.48
CA GLY A 298 10.87 5.80 -14.49
C GLY A 298 10.86 5.08 -13.14
N ILE A 299 11.80 5.48 -12.27
CA ILE A 299 12.09 4.80 -11.00
C ILE A 299 10.83 4.64 -10.14
N MET A 300 10.00 5.68 -10.01
CA MET A 300 8.76 5.61 -9.22
C MET A 300 7.78 4.57 -9.76
N CYS A 301 7.61 4.48 -11.08
CA CYS A 301 6.77 3.46 -11.69
C CYS A 301 7.35 2.06 -11.44
N GLU A 302 8.67 1.91 -11.60
CA GLU A 302 9.34 0.61 -11.51
C GLU A 302 9.33 0.04 -10.10
N LEU A 303 9.55 0.88 -9.08
CA LEU A 303 9.43 0.52 -7.67
C LEU A 303 8.03 -0.01 -7.30
N LEU A 304 6.98 0.37 -8.04
CA LEU A 304 5.62 -0.03 -7.73
C LEU A 304 5.09 -1.18 -8.60
N TRP A 305 5.69 -1.44 -9.77
CA TRP A 305 5.04 -2.28 -10.80
C TRP A 305 5.89 -3.40 -11.40
N THR A 306 7.19 -3.47 -11.14
CA THR A 306 8.04 -4.51 -11.75
C THR A 306 7.96 -5.82 -10.98
N ASP A 307 8.13 -6.93 -11.69
CA ASP A 307 8.07 -8.28 -11.12
C ASP A 307 9.37 -9.05 -11.43
N PRO A 308 9.80 -9.97 -10.54
CA PRO A 308 10.87 -10.90 -10.87
C PRO A 308 10.45 -11.85 -12.02
N GLN A 309 11.43 -12.34 -12.77
CA GLN A 309 11.25 -13.41 -13.76
C GLN A 309 12.31 -14.48 -13.60
N GLU A 310 11.99 -15.73 -13.92
CA GLU A 310 12.92 -16.86 -13.77
C GLU A 310 14.14 -16.75 -14.70
N GLN A 311 13.94 -16.23 -15.92
CA GLN A 311 14.98 -16.18 -16.94
C GLN A 311 15.89 -14.96 -16.74
N PRO A 312 17.21 -15.09 -17.00
CA PRO A 312 18.12 -13.94 -17.00
C PRO A 312 17.70 -12.81 -17.94
N GLY A 313 18.12 -11.60 -17.64
CA GLY A 313 17.86 -10.38 -18.40
C GLY A 313 16.62 -9.64 -17.95
N ARG A 314 15.99 -8.93 -18.89
CA ARG A 314 14.75 -8.19 -18.67
C ARG A 314 13.72 -8.58 -19.72
N GLY A 315 12.46 -8.63 -19.33
CA GLY A 315 11.35 -9.01 -20.20
C GLY A 315 10.18 -8.04 -20.11
N PRO A 316 9.23 -8.13 -21.05
CA PRO A 316 7.99 -7.35 -20.95
C PRO A 316 7.20 -7.76 -19.71
N SER A 317 6.64 -6.79 -19.00
CA SER A 317 5.75 -7.06 -17.87
C SER A 317 4.45 -7.73 -18.32
N LYS A 318 4.02 -8.75 -17.56
CA LYS A 318 2.70 -9.40 -17.74
C LYS A 318 1.54 -8.46 -17.43
N ARG A 319 1.81 -7.34 -16.75
CA ARG A 319 0.82 -6.32 -16.33
C ARG A 319 0.61 -5.22 -17.36
N GLY A 320 1.43 -5.17 -18.41
CA GLY A 320 1.41 -4.11 -19.42
C GLY A 320 1.98 -2.76 -18.96
N VAL A 321 2.57 -2.71 -17.75
CA VAL A 321 3.33 -1.59 -17.18
C VAL A 321 4.47 -2.17 -16.33
N GLY A 322 5.63 -1.50 -16.30
CA GLY A 322 6.85 -2.05 -15.71
C GLY A 322 7.53 -3.07 -16.61
N ILE A 323 8.38 -3.91 -16.01
CA ILE A 323 9.19 -4.94 -16.66
C ILE A 323 9.30 -6.20 -15.78
N GLY A 324 9.64 -7.32 -16.39
CA GLY A 324 10.21 -8.47 -15.70
C GLY A 324 11.73 -8.29 -15.53
N PHE A 325 12.28 -8.59 -14.35
CA PHE A 325 13.73 -8.56 -14.10
C PHE A 325 14.25 -9.92 -13.62
N GLY A 326 15.33 -10.42 -14.22
CA GLY A 326 15.89 -11.74 -13.95
C GLY A 326 16.87 -11.80 -12.78
N PRO A 327 17.36 -13.01 -12.45
CA PRO A 327 18.30 -13.24 -11.35
C PRO A 327 19.62 -12.49 -11.50
N ASP A 328 20.13 -12.33 -12.73
CA ASP A 328 21.35 -11.58 -13.02
C ASP A 328 21.20 -10.08 -12.76
N VAL A 329 20.01 -9.52 -13.02
CA VAL A 329 19.69 -8.11 -12.72
C VAL A 329 19.69 -7.89 -11.22
N THR A 330 19.00 -8.76 -10.46
CA THR A 330 18.98 -8.67 -8.99
C THR A 330 20.38 -8.81 -8.42
N LYS A 331 21.16 -9.80 -8.86
CA LYS A 331 22.53 -10.01 -8.38
C LYS A 331 23.42 -8.80 -8.63
N ARG A 332 23.48 -8.29 -9.86
CA ARG A 332 24.29 -7.11 -10.19
C ARG A 332 23.91 -5.90 -9.35
N TRP A 333 22.61 -5.66 -9.16
CA TRP A 333 22.14 -4.52 -8.38
C TRP A 333 22.47 -4.65 -6.89
N CYS A 334 22.27 -5.85 -6.33
CA CYS A 334 22.61 -6.15 -4.94
C CYS A 334 24.11 -6.00 -4.68
N GLU A 335 24.97 -6.53 -5.55
CA GLU A 335 26.43 -6.38 -5.46
C GLU A 335 26.85 -4.91 -5.55
N ALA A 336 26.33 -4.16 -6.53
CA ALA A 336 26.68 -2.76 -6.74
C ALA A 336 26.28 -1.85 -5.57
N ASN A 337 25.17 -2.17 -4.89
CA ASN A 337 24.64 -1.36 -3.79
C ASN A 337 24.96 -1.94 -2.39
N GLY A 338 25.63 -3.09 -2.30
CA GLY A 338 25.91 -3.80 -1.05
C GLY A 338 24.66 -4.23 -0.29
N ILE A 339 23.68 -4.78 -1.00
CA ILE A 339 22.37 -5.22 -0.48
C ILE A 339 22.37 -6.74 -0.39
N THR A 340 21.99 -7.27 0.77
CA THR A 340 21.90 -8.71 1.04
C THR A 340 20.74 -9.36 0.30
N GLY A 341 19.64 -8.65 0.15
CA GLY A 341 18.50 -9.11 -0.64
C GLY A 341 17.43 -8.04 -0.80
N VAL A 342 16.63 -8.22 -1.83
CA VAL A 342 15.41 -7.45 -2.09
C VAL A 342 14.24 -8.20 -1.48
N ILE A 343 13.44 -7.53 -0.66
CA ILE A 343 12.16 -8.04 -0.17
C ILE A 343 11.06 -7.25 -0.86
N ARG A 344 10.14 -7.95 -1.52
CA ARG A 344 9.07 -7.36 -2.30
C ARG A 344 7.73 -8.04 -2.09
N SER A 345 6.65 -7.47 -2.62
CA SER A 345 5.28 -7.99 -2.40
C SER A 345 4.51 -8.14 -3.71
N HIS A 346 3.35 -7.49 -3.96
CA HIS A 346 2.68 -7.30 -5.28
C HIS A 346 2.21 -8.54 -6.07
N GLU A 347 2.73 -9.74 -5.77
CA GLU A 347 2.37 -11.01 -6.38
C GLU A 347 1.89 -11.99 -5.30
N VAL A 348 0.68 -12.50 -5.49
CA VAL A 348 0.14 -13.58 -4.66
C VAL A 348 1.04 -14.80 -4.77
N ARG A 349 1.45 -15.36 -3.62
CA ARG A 349 2.18 -16.63 -3.55
C ARG A 349 1.35 -17.63 -2.76
N GLN A 350 1.26 -18.86 -3.25
CA GLN A 350 0.42 -19.91 -2.65
C GLN A 350 0.69 -20.11 -1.15
N ASN A 351 1.97 -20.01 -0.76
CA ASN A 351 2.43 -20.17 0.61
C ASN A 351 2.63 -18.84 1.36
N GLY A 352 2.14 -17.72 0.81
CA GLY A 352 2.32 -16.37 1.34
C GLY A 352 3.70 -15.77 1.07
N TYR A 353 4.70 -16.58 0.67
CA TYR A 353 6.00 -16.06 0.24
C TYR A 353 6.67 -16.97 -0.79
N ALA A 354 7.68 -16.42 -1.49
CA ALA A 354 8.57 -17.15 -2.39
C ALA A 354 9.99 -16.57 -2.28
N ILE A 355 10.99 -17.45 -2.24
CA ILE A 355 12.41 -17.07 -2.27
C ILE A 355 12.93 -17.39 -3.66
N GLU A 356 13.33 -16.35 -4.39
CA GLU A 356 13.67 -16.34 -5.81
C GLU A 356 15.09 -15.79 -6.01
N HIS A 357 15.60 -15.90 -7.24
CA HIS A 357 16.89 -15.35 -7.65
C HIS A 357 18.04 -15.70 -6.71
N ASP A 358 18.21 -17.01 -6.44
CA ASP A 358 19.25 -17.55 -5.57
C ASP A 358 19.24 -16.96 -4.14
N GLY A 359 18.06 -16.58 -3.64
CA GLY A 359 17.87 -16.02 -2.31
C GLY A 359 18.02 -14.51 -2.22
N LEU A 360 18.28 -13.83 -3.35
CA LEU A 360 18.45 -12.38 -3.42
C LEU A 360 17.15 -11.61 -3.67
N CYS A 361 16.07 -12.28 -4.09
CA CYS A 361 14.75 -11.67 -4.22
C CYS A 361 13.73 -12.51 -3.45
N THR A 362 12.96 -11.88 -2.56
CA THR A 362 11.94 -12.57 -1.77
C THR A 362 10.62 -11.86 -1.94
N THR A 363 9.61 -12.57 -2.43
CA THR A 363 8.23 -12.10 -2.48
C THR A 363 7.52 -12.48 -1.17
N VAL A 364 6.87 -11.53 -0.48
CA VAL A 364 6.02 -11.75 0.69
C VAL A 364 4.64 -11.10 0.48
N PHE A 365 3.59 -11.85 0.79
CA PHE A 365 2.19 -11.48 0.54
C PHE A 365 1.35 -11.83 1.77
N SER A 366 0.60 -10.87 2.31
CA SER A 366 -0.02 -10.96 3.64
C SER A 366 -1.55 -10.98 3.62
N ALA A 367 -2.17 -11.17 2.44
CA ALA A 367 -3.60 -11.36 2.29
C ALA A 367 -3.91 -12.87 2.07
N PRO A 368 -4.16 -13.65 3.14
CA PRO A 368 -4.55 -15.06 2.99
C PRO A 368 -5.92 -15.20 2.32
N ASN A 369 -6.13 -16.32 1.63
CA ASN A 369 -7.32 -16.59 0.81
C ASN A 369 -7.76 -15.37 0.01
N TYR A 370 -6.81 -14.77 -0.72
CA TYR A 370 -6.98 -13.47 -1.37
C TYR A 370 -8.27 -13.41 -2.17
N VAL A 371 -9.02 -12.32 -1.96
CA VAL A 371 -10.35 -12.06 -2.57
C VAL A 371 -11.34 -13.22 -2.42
N ASP A 372 -11.28 -13.94 -1.29
CA ASP A 372 -12.12 -15.06 -0.89
C ASP A 372 -12.08 -16.27 -1.83
N GLN A 373 -11.10 -16.34 -2.74
CA GLN A 373 -11.08 -17.34 -3.82
C GLN A 373 -9.72 -17.98 -4.05
N ALA A 374 -8.62 -17.26 -3.80
CA ALA A 374 -7.30 -17.74 -4.20
C ALA A 374 -6.80 -18.94 -3.37
N GLY A 375 -7.30 -19.14 -2.15
CA GLY A 375 -6.90 -20.25 -1.29
C GLY A 375 -5.41 -20.25 -0.90
N ASN A 376 -4.69 -19.14 -1.08
CA ASN A 376 -3.31 -18.97 -0.67
C ASN A 376 -3.20 -18.73 0.84
N LYS A 377 -2.03 -19.02 1.42
CA LYS A 377 -1.67 -18.54 2.76
C LYS A 377 -1.22 -17.08 2.70
N GLY A 378 -1.28 -16.40 3.84
CA GLY A 378 -0.56 -15.16 4.09
C GLY A 378 0.79 -15.46 4.73
N ALA A 379 1.76 -14.56 4.59
CA ALA A 379 3.00 -14.62 5.35
C ALA A 379 3.54 -13.23 5.71
N PHE A 380 4.46 -13.19 6.67
CA PHE A 380 5.30 -12.03 6.98
C PHE A 380 6.74 -12.47 7.26
N ILE A 381 7.69 -11.54 7.22
CA ILE A 381 9.12 -11.80 7.46
C ILE A 381 9.62 -11.00 8.66
N ARG A 382 10.05 -11.67 9.72
CA ARG A 382 10.72 -11.04 10.86
C ARG A 382 12.22 -10.94 10.60
N ILE A 383 12.78 -9.74 10.70
CA ILE A 383 14.21 -9.45 10.60
C ILE A 383 14.73 -9.02 11.96
N ASP A 384 15.83 -9.61 12.43
CA ASP A 384 16.48 -9.25 13.70
C ASP A 384 17.70 -8.32 13.53
N SER A 385 18.33 -7.96 14.65
CA SER A 385 19.51 -7.07 14.69
C SER A 385 20.79 -7.61 14.02
N GLU A 386 20.85 -8.90 13.70
CA GLU A 386 21.92 -9.54 12.90
C GLU A 386 21.50 -9.71 11.42
N GLY A 387 20.27 -9.35 11.08
CA GLY A 387 19.69 -9.52 9.76
C GLY A 387 19.32 -10.97 9.45
N ASN A 388 19.07 -11.80 10.47
CA ASN A 388 18.44 -13.10 10.25
C ASN A 388 16.96 -12.91 9.92
N ARG A 389 16.42 -13.76 9.06
CA ARG A 389 15.04 -13.68 8.57
C ARG A 389 14.27 -14.91 9.02
N GLN A 390 13.13 -14.72 9.65
CA GLN A 390 12.18 -15.76 9.97
C GLN A 390 10.88 -15.53 9.19
N TYR A 391 10.41 -16.57 8.51
CA TYR A 391 9.18 -16.55 7.73
C TYR A 391 8.06 -17.19 8.53
N THR A 392 6.94 -16.50 8.67
CA THR A 392 5.77 -17.02 9.38
C THR A 392 4.58 -17.00 8.42
N GLN A 393 3.93 -18.14 8.27
CA GLN A 393 2.74 -18.30 7.43
C GLN A 393 1.49 -18.33 8.30
N PHE A 394 0.37 -17.85 7.78
CA PHE A 394 -0.92 -17.86 8.46
C PHE A 394 -2.08 -18.04 7.48
N GLU A 395 -3.22 -18.50 8.00
CA GLU A 395 -4.44 -18.76 7.24
C GLU A 395 -5.44 -17.60 7.41
N ALA A 396 -6.44 -17.54 6.52
CA ALA A 396 -7.48 -16.53 6.58
C ALA A 396 -8.39 -16.71 7.80
N ARG A 397 -8.91 -15.58 8.31
CA ARG A 397 -9.93 -15.53 9.36
C ARG A 397 -11.32 -15.29 8.76
N PRO A 398 -12.37 -15.78 9.43
CA PRO A 398 -13.74 -15.40 9.09
C PRO A 398 -13.95 -13.89 9.20
N HIS A 399 -14.73 -13.33 8.27
CA HIS A 399 -15.16 -11.94 8.28
C HIS A 399 -16.68 -11.84 8.01
N PRO A 400 -17.32 -10.69 8.27
CA PRO A 400 -18.73 -10.48 7.94
C PRO A 400 -19.02 -10.73 6.45
N PRO A 401 -20.26 -11.09 6.08
CA PRO A 401 -20.61 -11.49 4.72
C PRO A 401 -20.73 -10.28 3.78
N MET A 402 -19.59 -9.71 3.41
CA MET A 402 -19.44 -8.68 2.38
C MET A 402 -18.48 -9.20 1.33
N LYS A 403 -18.93 -9.18 0.07
CA LYS A 403 -18.10 -9.66 -1.04
C LYS A 403 -16.89 -8.74 -1.23
N PRO A 404 -15.74 -9.28 -1.69
CA PRO A 404 -14.68 -8.47 -2.29
C PRO A 404 -15.26 -7.60 -3.40
N MET A 405 -14.64 -6.44 -3.63
CA MET A 405 -15.00 -5.48 -4.68
C MET A 405 -16.42 -4.89 -4.54
N ALA A 406 -17.05 -4.97 -3.36
CA ALA A 406 -18.42 -4.47 -3.14
C ALA A 406 -18.59 -2.98 -3.47
N TYR A 407 -17.50 -2.20 -3.38
CA TYR A 407 -17.47 -0.77 -3.66
C TYR A 407 -16.87 -0.41 -5.02
N ALA A 408 -16.41 -1.39 -5.79
CA ALA A 408 -15.80 -1.16 -7.08
C ALA A 408 -16.85 -0.83 -8.16
N GLY A 409 -16.49 0.02 -9.11
CA GLY A 409 -17.38 0.37 -10.23
C GLY A 409 -17.71 -0.85 -11.09
N GLY A 410 -18.89 -0.86 -11.72
CA GLY A 410 -19.48 -2.02 -12.42
C GLY A 410 -18.59 -2.75 -13.44
N LEU A 411 -17.55 -2.08 -13.97
CA LEU A 411 -16.55 -2.64 -14.89
C LEU A 411 -15.76 -3.84 -14.31
N SER A 412 -15.62 -3.89 -12.99
CA SER A 412 -14.65 -4.76 -12.32
C SER A 412 -15.24 -6.09 -11.83
N ASN A 413 -16.56 -6.16 -11.65
CA ASN A 413 -17.25 -7.36 -11.17
C ASN A 413 -17.22 -8.54 -12.17
N LEU A 414 -16.84 -8.30 -13.43
CA LEU A 414 -16.68 -9.34 -14.44
C LEU A 414 -15.27 -9.95 -14.50
N MET A 415 -14.24 -9.28 -13.96
CA MET A 415 -12.85 -9.77 -14.00
C MET A 415 -12.52 -10.79 -12.89
N MET A 416 -13.51 -11.15 -12.07
CA MET A 416 -13.42 -12.19 -11.02
C MET A 416 -14.07 -13.52 -11.44
N MET A 417 -14.51 -13.67 -12.70
CA MET A 417 -15.00 -14.96 -13.24
C MET A 417 -13.97 -15.64 -14.11
#